data_AF-A0AAX2IMA2-F1
#
_entry.id   AF-A0AAX2IMA2-F1
#
_cell.length_a   1.000
_cell.length_b   1.000
_cell.length_c   1.000
_cell.angle_alpha   90.00
_cell.angle_beta   90.00
_cell.angle_gamma   90.00
#
_symmetry.space_group_name_H-M   'P 1'
#
loop_
_entity.id
_entity.type
_entity.pdbx_description
1 polymer ?
#
loop_
_entity_poly.entity_id
_entity_poly.type
_entity_poly.pdbx_seq_one_letter_code
_entity_poly.pdbx_strand_id
1 'polypeptide(L)'
;MLFPILTFILFFGFVVLVFWQKSDSIKKLNRQLLESKVIITKELKDIRCFCFATGKRNHDFRFNKADVYILEDALFIFGYSEFQNLKWYKCLVILTHREDIYKEQFPTAQIPKLYKLNLHSFNQDVFIEFQTTPGIYSNIEIRLENLSLEDKQLIKI
;
A
#
# COMPACT_ATOMS: atom_id res chain seq x y z
N MET A 1 -23.23 1.44 37.05
CA MET A 1 -22.63 0.44 36.14
C MET A 1 -22.85 0.72 34.65
N LEU A 2 -23.84 1.53 34.24
CA LEU A 2 -24.04 1.90 32.83
C LEU A 2 -22.97 2.83 32.24
N PHE A 3 -22.46 3.77 33.05
CA PHE A 3 -21.44 4.73 32.61
C PHE A 3 -20.17 4.08 32.02
N PRO A 4 -19.49 3.11 32.68
CA PRO A 4 -18.31 2.49 32.09
C PRO A 4 -18.61 1.73 30.79
N ILE A 5 -19.78 1.11 30.65
CA ILE A 5 -20.20 0.42 29.43
C ILE A 5 -20.38 1.42 28.29
N LEU A 6 -21.08 2.54 28.53
CA LEU A 6 -21.28 3.59 27.54
C LEU A 6 -19.95 4.21 27.10
N THR A 7 -19.05 4.46 28.06
CA THR A 7 -17.72 5.02 27.78
C THR A 7 -16.88 4.07 26.92
N PHE A 8 -16.95 2.77 27.21
CA PHE A 8 -16.28 1.73 26.43
C PHE A 8 -16.81 1.67 25.00
N ILE A 9 -18.13 1.69 24.80
CA ILE A 9 -18.74 1.67 23.46
C ILE A 9 -18.33 2.91 22.66
N LEU A 10 -18.38 4.10 23.26
CA LEU A 10 -17.99 5.35 22.60
C LEU A 10 -16.49 5.34 22.22
N PHE A 11 -15.62 4.83 23.10
CA PHE A 11 -14.20 4.71 22.81
C PHE A 11 -13.93 3.77 21.63
N PHE A 12 -14.52 2.57 21.62
CA PHE A 12 -14.37 1.63 20.51
C PHE A 12 -14.96 2.17 19.21
N GLY A 13 -16.13 2.82 19.28
CA GLY A 13 -16.76 3.47 18.14
C GLY A 13 -15.85 4.56 17.54
N PHE A 14 -15.24 5.38 18.39
CA PHE A 14 -14.28 6.40 17.96
C PHE A 14 -13.04 5.79 17.29
N VAL A 15 -12.46 4.74 17.89
CA VAL A 15 -11.30 4.04 17.31
C VAL A 15 -11.64 3.49 15.92
N VAL A 16 -12.79 2.82 15.76
CA VAL A 16 -13.24 2.29 14.46
C VAL A 16 -13.44 3.42 13.44
N LEU A 17 -14.02 4.56 13.86
CA LEU A 17 -14.24 5.71 13.00
C LEU A 17 -12.93 6.27 12.43
N VAL A 18 -11.87 6.38 13.25
CA VAL A 18 -10.55 6.83 12.81
C VAL A 18 -9.96 5.89 11.75
N PHE A 19 -10.03 4.57 11.96
CA PHE A 19 -9.56 3.59 10.97
C PHE A 19 -10.38 3.64 9.67
N TRP A 20 -11.70 3.86 9.77
CA TRP A 20 -12.58 4.00 8.61
C TRP A 20 -12.26 5.25 7.79
N GLN A 21 -12.08 6.41 8.42
CA GLN A 21 -11.73 7.65 7.73
C GLN A 21 -10.42 7.53 6.95
N LYS A 22 -9.42 6.86 7.53
CA LYS A 22 -8.15 6.59 6.85
C LYS A 22 -8.33 5.69 5.62
N SER A 23 -9.02 4.57 5.79
CA SER A 23 -9.33 3.64 4.69
C SER A 23 -10.11 4.33 3.57
N ASP A 24 -11.09 5.17 3.91
CA ASP A 24 -11.85 5.96 2.93
C ASP A 24 -10.97 6.95 2.16
N SER A 25 -10.00 7.58 2.82
CA SER A 25 -9.05 8.48 2.17
C SER A 25 -8.17 7.76 1.15
N ILE A 26 -7.69 6.55 1.48
CA ILE A 26 -6.94 5.72 0.52
C ILE A 26 -7.85 5.20 -0.61
N LYS A 27 -9.10 4.85 -0.32
CA LYS A 27 -10.08 4.49 -1.35
C LYS A 27 -10.34 5.64 -2.33
N LYS A 28 -10.38 6.88 -1.84
CA LYS A 28 -10.50 8.07 -2.69
C LYS A 28 -9.29 8.23 -3.60
N LEU A 29 -8.07 8.01 -3.11
CA LEU A 29 -6.86 7.99 -3.95
C LEU A 29 -6.93 6.89 -5.03
N ASN A 30 -7.45 5.71 -4.69
CA ASN A 30 -7.66 4.64 -5.67
C ASN A 30 -8.67 5.06 -6.74
N ARG A 31 -9.78 5.72 -6.36
CA ARG A 31 -10.73 6.29 -7.34
C ARG A 31 -10.08 7.37 -8.20
N GLN A 32 -9.30 8.27 -7.62
CA GLN A 32 -8.57 9.29 -8.36
C GLN A 32 -7.59 8.69 -9.37
N LEU A 33 -6.92 7.59 -9.03
CA LEU A 33 -6.11 6.84 -9.99
C LEU A 33 -6.95 6.33 -11.16
N LEU A 34 -8.08 5.67 -10.87
CA LEU A 34 -8.98 5.12 -11.89
C LEU A 34 -9.63 6.20 -12.77
N GLU A 35 -9.85 7.39 -12.22
CA GLU A 35 -10.41 8.55 -12.93
C GLU A 35 -9.34 9.39 -13.64
N SER A 36 -8.07 9.21 -13.29
CA SER A 36 -6.97 9.95 -13.91
C SER A 36 -6.68 9.44 -15.33
N LYS A 37 -6.09 10.30 -16.17
CA LYS A 37 -5.64 9.93 -17.53
C LYS A 37 -4.42 9.01 -17.55
N VAL A 38 -4.08 8.40 -16.41
CA VAL A 38 -2.91 7.54 -16.28
C VAL A 38 -3.23 6.18 -16.90
N ILE A 39 -2.37 5.72 -17.79
CA ILE A 39 -2.58 4.48 -18.53
C ILE A 39 -2.16 3.32 -17.63
N ILE A 40 -3.14 2.59 -17.12
CA ILE A 40 -2.92 1.36 -16.35
C ILE A 40 -2.68 0.22 -17.34
N THR A 41 -1.48 -0.34 -17.33
CA THR A 41 -1.12 -1.50 -18.15
C THR A 41 -1.76 -2.77 -17.63
N LYS A 42 -1.83 -2.95 -16.32
CA LYS A 42 -2.41 -4.15 -15.68
C LYS A 42 -2.95 -3.85 -14.29
N GLU A 43 -4.07 -4.47 -13.96
CA GLU A 43 -4.63 -4.51 -12.61
C GLU A 43 -4.53 -5.92 -12.02
N LEU A 44 -4.04 -6.02 -10.79
CA LEU A 44 -3.88 -7.25 -10.04
C LEU A 44 -4.54 -7.05 -8.67
N LYS A 45 -5.73 -7.62 -8.48
CA LYS A 45 -6.47 -7.51 -7.22
C LYS A 45 -6.14 -8.66 -6.28
N ASP A 46 -6.26 -8.40 -4.98
CA ASP A 46 -6.18 -9.45 -3.95
C ASP A 46 -4.86 -10.24 -3.95
N ILE A 47 -3.77 -9.56 -4.31
CA ILE A 47 -2.42 -10.12 -4.27
C ILE A 47 -2.00 -10.31 -2.82
N ARG A 48 -1.60 -11.53 -2.49
CA ARG A 48 -1.05 -11.86 -1.17
C ARG A 48 0.28 -11.16 -0.98
N CYS A 49 0.47 -10.60 0.20
CA CYS A 49 1.66 -9.83 0.54
C CYS A 49 2.24 -10.29 1.86
N PHE A 50 3.56 -10.44 1.93
CA PHE A 50 4.29 -10.46 3.18
C PHE A 50 4.99 -9.13 3.36
N CYS A 51 4.69 -8.43 4.45
CA CYS A 51 5.30 -7.14 4.75
C CYS A 51 6.09 -7.20 6.05
N PHE A 52 7.34 -6.76 5.99
CA PHE A 52 8.18 -6.57 7.16
C PHE A 52 8.54 -5.08 7.27
N ALA A 53 8.30 -4.49 8.43
CA ALA A 53 8.53 -3.08 8.64
C ALA A 53 9.24 -2.86 9.97
N THR A 54 10.42 -2.26 9.90
CA THR A 54 11.21 -1.87 11.07
C THR A 54 10.90 -0.42 11.45
N GLY A 55 10.80 -0.12 12.75
CA GLY A 55 10.53 1.22 13.27
C GLY A 55 9.07 1.48 13.69
N LYS A 56 8.89 2.28 14.76
CA LYS A 56 7.57 2.53 15.40
C LYS A 56 6.55 3.23 14.48
N ARG A 57 6.99 3.96 13.46
CA ARG A 57 6.10 4.75 12.58
C ARG A 57 5.57 4.00 11.35
N ASN A 58 6.01 2.76 11.10
CA ASN A 58 5.68 2.02 9.88
C ASN A 58 4.49 1.05 10.03
N HIS A 59 3.55 1.36 10.92
CA HIS A 59 2.39 0.48 11.20
C HIS A 59 1.46 0.31 9.98
N ASP A 60 1.43 1.29 9.09
CA ASP A 60 0.59 1.27 7.89
C ASP A 60 1.03 0.27 6.83
N PHE A 61 2.29 -0.16 6.89
CA PHE A 61 2.85 -1.16 6.00
C PHE A 61 2.65 -2.58 6.51
N ARG A 62 1.90 -2.75 7.62
CA ARG A 62 1.51 -4.07 8.12
C ARG A 62 0.21 -4.51 7.46
N PHE A 63 0.29 -4.93 6.20
CA PHE A 63 -0.82 -5.50 5.46
C PHE A 63 -0.46 -6.87 4.90
N ASN A 64 -1.48 -7.67 4.59
CA ASN A 64 -1.33 -9.06 4.10
C ASN A 64 -1.90 -9.25 2.69
N LYS A 65 -2.58 -8.23 2.15
CA LYS A 65 -3.07 -8.20 0.78
C LYS A 65 -2.84 -6.82 0.17
N ALA A 66 -2.74 -6.77 -1.14
CA ALA A 66 -2.69 -5.53 -1.89
C ALA A 66 -3.46 -5.63 -3.21
N ASP A 67 -4.01 -4.49 -3.63
CA ASP A 67 -4.39 -4.28 -5.02
C ASP A 67 -3.22 -3.56 -5.69
N VAL A 68 -2.68 -4.17 -6.74
CA VAL A 68 -1.48 -3.70 -7.45
C VAL A 68 -1.89 -3.23 -8.84
N TYR A 69 -1.40 -2.06 -9.22
CA TYR A 69 -1.63 -1.48 -10.54
C TYR A 69 -0.27 -1.21 -11.17
N ILE A 70 -0.05 -1.81 -12.33
CA ILE A 70 1.18 -1.66 -13.11
C ILE A 70 0.92 -0.65 -14.20
N LEU A 71 1.76 0.37 -14.25
CA LEU A 71 1.76 1.44 -15.24
C LEU A 71 3.08 1.37 -16.02
N GLU A 72 3.20 2.16 -17.09
CA GLU A 72 4.42 2.15 -17.92
C GLU A 72 5.69 2.56 -17.16
N ASP A 73 5.57 3.47 -16.18
CA ASP A 73 6.69 4.07 -15.43
C ASP A 73 6.45 4.07 -13.91
N ALA A 74 5.46 3.33 -13.42
CA ALA A 74 5.15 3.25 -12.00
C ALA A 74 4.48 1.94 -11.58
N LEU A 75 4.66 1.59 -10.30
CA LEU A 75 3.95 0.49 -9.63
C LEU A 75 3.21 1.05 -8.42
N PHE A 76 1.89 0.91 -8.44
CA PHE A 76 1.02 1.34 -7.36
C PHE A 76 0.62 0.13 -6.52
N ILE A 77 0.83 0.21 -5.21
CA ILE A 77 0.53 -0.85 -4.26
C ILE A 77 -0.41 -0.29 -3.20
N PHE A 78 -1.68 -0.69 -3.28
CA PHE A 78 -2.70 -0.36 -2.29
C PHE A 78 -2.77 -1.47 -1.25
N GLY A 79 -2.03 -1.34 -0.15
CA GLY A 79 -1.99 -2.32 0.92
C GLY A 79 -3.25 -2.26 1.80
N TYR A 80 -3.86 -3.41 2.08
CA TYR A 80 -5.03 -3.51 2.94
C TYR A 80 -5.04 -4.77 3.81
N SER A 81 -5.85 -4.71 4.87
CA SER A 81 -6.33 -5.89 5.56
C SER A 81 -7.78 -6.15 5.18
N GLU A 82 -8.17 -7.42 5.16
CA GLU A 82 -9.53 -7.82 4.84
C GLU A 82 -10.18 -8.47 6.04
N PHE A 83 -11.44 -8.11 6.32
CA PHE A 83 -12.28 -8.77 7.31
C PHE A 83 -13.68 -8.92 6.72
N GLN A 84 -14.19 -10.16 6.63
CA GLN A 84 -15.52 -10.47 6.07
C GLN A 84 -15.79 -9.77 4.71
N ASN A 85 -14.85 -9.90 3.76
CA ASN A 85 -14.91 -9.28 2.42
C ASN A 85 -14.85 -7.75 2.38
N LEU A 86 -14.68 -7.07 3.52
CA LEU A 86 -14.45 -5.64 3.57
C LEU A 86 -12.94 -5.34 3.51
N LYS A 87 -12.51 -4.59 2.50
CA LYS A 87 -11.13 -4.08 2.38
C LYS A 87 -10.93 -2.83 3.24
N TRP A 88 -9.99 -2.92 4.19
CA TRP A 88 -9.51 -1.84 5.04
C TRP A 88 -8.14 -1.39 4.54
N TYR A 89 -8.14 -0.42 3.62
CA TYR A 89 -6.91 0.10 3.03
C TYR A 89 -6.11 0.87 4.08
N LYS A 90 -4.81 0.55 4.16
CA LYS A 90 -3.89 1.12 5.15
C LYS A 90 -2.96 2.14 4.53
N CYS A 91 -2.47 1.86 3.33
CA CYS A 91 -1.53 2.72 2.62
C CYS A 91 -1.67 2.60 1.10
N LEU A 92 -1.14 3.61 0.41
CA LEU A 92 -0.81 3.60 -1.00
C LEU A 92 0.69 3.87 -1.10
N VAL A 93 1.41 2.94 -1.73
CA VAL A 93 2.82 3.10 -2.09
C VAL A 93 2.92 3.24 -3.60
N ILE A 94 3.59 4.29 -4.07
CA ILE A 94 3.89 4.51 -5.48
C ILE A 94 5.40 4.35 -5.65
N LEU A 95 5.82 3.37 -6.43
CA LEU A 95 7.21 3.17 -6.82
C LEU A 95 7.39 3.68 -8.24
N THR A 96 8.30 4.61 -8.45
CA THR A 96 8.53 5.25 -9.76
C THR A 96 9.87 5.99 -9.76
N HIS A 97 10.47 6.16 -10.94
CA HIS A 97 11.59 7.10 -11.15
C HIS A 97 11.13 8.56 -11.31
N ARG A 98 9.83 8.80 -11.54
CA ARG A 98 9.25 10.13 -11.83
C ARG A 98 8.52 10.70 -10.63
N GLU A 99 9.20 10.75 -9.48
CA GLU A 99 8.60 11.14 -8.20
C GLU A 99 7.88 12.50 -8.27
N ASP A 100 8.46 13.48 -8.97
CA ASP A 100 7.92 14.85 -9.03
C ASP A 100 6.51 14.90 -9.63
N ILE A 101 6.25 14.11 -10.66
CA ILE A 101 4.96 14.08 -11.37
C ILE A 101 3.90 13.44 -10.50
N TYR A 102 4.23 12.31 -9.88
CA TYR A 102 3.29 11.60 -9.03
C TYR A 102 3.06 12.31 -7.69
N LYS A 103 4.02 13.09 -7.18
CA LYS A 103 3.81 13.95 -6.00
C LYS A 103 2.86 15.10 -6.31
N GLU A 104 2.93 15.70 -7.49
CA GLU A 104 1.99 16.75 -7.90
C GLU A 104 0.56 16.19 -8.07
N GLN A 105 0.44 15.02 -8.71
CA GLN A 105 -0.85 14.40 -8.97
C GLN A 105 -1.48 13.75 -7.73
N PHE A 106 -0.66 13.19 -6.85
CA PHE A 106 -1.08 12.48 -5.64
C PHE A 106 -0.31 12.99 -4.40
N PRO A 107 -0.58 14.23 -3.94
CA PRO A 107 0.21 14.90 -2.91
C PRO A 107 0.16 14.22 -1.53
N THR A 108 -0.81 13.34 -1.31
CA THR A 108 -0.96 12.57 -0.06
C THR A 108 -0.48 11.12 -0.18
N ALA A 109 -0.03 10.69 -1.36
CA ALA A 109 0.51 9.35 -1.57
C ALA A 109 1.94 9.24 -1.04
N GLN A 110 2.32 8.04 -0.61
CA GLN A 110 3.69 7.78 -0.20
C GLN A 110 4.50 7.32 -1.43
N ILE A 111 5.48 8.14 -1.79
CA ILE A 111 6.40 7.86 -2.90
C ILE A 111 7.80 7.67 -2.32
N PRO A 112 8.10 6.48 -1.78
CA PRO A 112 9.37 6.24 -1.12
C PRO A 112 10.49 6.02 -2.14
N LYS A 113 11.72 6.33 -1.74
CA LYS A 113 12.89 6.00 -2.54
C LYS A 113 13.11 4.50 -2.51
N LEU A 114 13.02 3.87 -3.69
CA LEU A 114 13.28 2.44 -3.87
C LEU A 114 14.74 2.14 -3.56
N TYR A 115 14.97 1.14 -2.70
CA TYR A 115 16.31 0.66 -2.37
C TYR A 115 16.64 -0.62 -3.13
N LYS A 116 15.70 -1.56 -3.19
CA LYS A 116 15.88 -2.83 -3.90
C LYS A 116 14.57 -3.31 -4.50
N LEU A 117 14.64 -3.80 -5.73
CA LEU A 117 13.56 -4.51 -6.40
C LEU A 117 14.14 -5.81 -6.96
N ASN A 118 13.52 -6.94 -6.63
CA ASN A 118 13.85 -8.23 -7.23
C ASN A 118 12.55 -8.94 -7.63
N LEU A 119 12.33 -9.04 -8.94
CA LEU A 119 11.14 -9.67 -9.53
C LEU A 119 11.12 -11.20 -9.40
N HIS A 120 12.28 -11.80 -9.12
CA HIS A 120 12.50 -13.24 -9.04
C HIS A 120 13.19 -13.61 -7.72
N SER A 121 12.64 -13.11 -6.61
CA SER A 121 13.16 -13.43 -5.29
C SER A 121 12.79 -14.86 -4.86
N PHE A 122 13.15 -15.24 -3.63
CA PHE A 122 12.81 -16.55 -3.07
C PHE A 122 11.30 -16.84 -3.18
N ASN A 123 10.92 -18.08 -3.46
CA ASN A 123 9.55 -18.49 -3.80
C ASN A 123 8.92 -17.85 -5.05
N GLN A 124 9.73 -17.22 -5.91
CA GLN A 124 9.24 -16.46 -7.06
C GLN A 124 8.37 -15.27 -6.65
N ASP A 125 8.61 -14.66 -5.49
CA ASP A 125 7.92 -13.44 -5.10
C ASP A 125 8.59 -12.21 -5.74
N VAL A 126 7.83 -11.13 -5.91
CA VAL A 126 8.41 -9.80 -6.18
C VAL A 126 8.78 -9.16 -4.85
N PHE A 127 10.08 -9.08 -4.57
CA PHE A 127 10.62 -8.45 -3.38
C PHE A 127 10.91 -6.97 -3.64
N ILE A 128 10.45 -6.13 -2.73
CA ILE A 128 10.56 -4.67 -2.79
C ILE A 128 11.07 -4.19 -1.43
N GLU A 129 12.13 -3.40 -1.43
CA GLU A 129 12.67 -2.76 -0.23
C GLU A 129 12.77 -1.25 -0.47
N PHE A 130 12.30 -0.45 0.49
CA PHE A 130 12.41 1.00 0.46
C PHE A 130 12.47 1.59 1.87
N GLN A 131 12.82 2.88 1.94
CA GLN A 131 12.82 3.66 3.17
C GLN A 131 11.71 4.70 3.14
N THR A 132 11.03 4.87 4.27
CA THR A 132 10.00 5.91 4.43
C THR A 132 10.58 7.26 4.83
N THR A 133 11.80 7.30 5.35
CA THR A 133 12.49 8.55 5.71
C THR A 133 13.98 8.40 5.50
N PRO A 134 14.62 9.26 4.68
CA PRO A 134 16.07 9.24 4.48
C PRO A 134 16.82 9.38 5.81
N GLY A 135 17.82 8.53 6.06
CA GLY A 135 18.69 8.62 7.24
C GLY A 135 18.15 8.00 8.53
N ILE A 136 16.93 7.43 8.50
CA ILE A 136 16.39 6.62 9.60
C ILE A 136 16.43 5.16 9.14
N TYR A 137 16.98 4.26 9.97
CA TYR A 137 16.98 2.80 9.75
C TYR A 137 15.57 2.20 9.89
N SER A 138 14.64 2.65 9.05
CA SER A 138 13.27 2.16 8.99
C SER A 138 13.06 1.58 7.59
N ASN A 139 13.57 0.37 7.41
CA ASN A 139 13.42 -0.39 6.18
C ASN A 139 12.04 -1.04 6.16
N ILE A 140 11.42 -0.99 4.99
CA ILE A 140 10.18 -1.65 4.68
C ILE A 140 10.45 -2.63 3.56
N GLU A 141 10.10 -3.87 3.80
CA GLU A 141 10.14 -4.95 2.84
C GLU A 141 8.71 -5.38 2.52
N ILE A 142 8.39 -5.45 1.24
CA ILE A 142 7.14 -5.99 0.71
C ILE A 142 7.50 -7.14 -0.21
N ARG A 143 6.85 -8.28 -0.04
CA ARG A 143 6.89 -9.41 -0.97
C ARG A 143 5.51 -9.59 -1.56
N LEU A 144 5.37 -9.37 -2.85
CA LEU A 144 4.14 -9.65 -3.60
C LEU A 144 4.22 -11.10 -4.10
N GLU A 145 3.31 -11.93 -3.62
CA GLU A 145 3.30 -13.37 -3.89
C GLU A 145 2.46 -13.71 -5.13
N ASN A 146 2.84 -14.78 -5.83
CA ASN A 146 2.06 -15.38 -6.92
C ASN A 146 1.80 -14.48 -8.15
N LEU A 147 2.67 -13.50 -8.43
CA LEU A 147 2.63 -12.78 -9.70
C LEU A 147 3.11 -13.70 -10.83
N SER A 148 2.39 -13.71 -11.96
CA SER A 148 2.81 -14.47 -13.13
C SER A 148 4.11 -13.90 -13.72
N LEU A 149 4.82 -14.70 -14.53
CA LEU A 149 6.02 -14.22 -15.22
C LEU A 149 5.71 -13.03 -16.14
N GLU A 150 4.55 -13.08 -16.80
CA GLU A 150 4.06 -12.01 -17.68
C GLU A 150 3.83 -10.72 -16.89
N ASP A 151 3.15 -10.79 -15.74
CA ASP A 151 2.88 -9.62 -14.90
C ASP A 151 4.18 -8.97 -14.42
N LYS A 152 5.18 -9.78 -14.07
CA LYS A 152 6.50 -9.27 -13.63
C LYS A 152 7.24 -8.52 -14.72
N GLN A 153 7.14 -8.97 -15.97
CA GLN A 153 7.79 -8.32 -17.12
C GLN A 153 7.19 -6.93 -17.43
N LEU A 154 5.97 -6.67 -16.97
CA LEU A 154 5.33 -5.36 -17.11
C LEU A 154 5.86 -4.34 -16.09
N ILE A 155 6.49 -4.78 -15.00
CA ILE A 155 7.02 -3.88 -13.96
C ILE A 155 8.31 -3.23 -14.47
N LYS A 156 8.23 -1.95 -14.84
CA LYS A 156 9.35 -1.15 -15.39
C LYS A 156 9.49 0.14 -14.57
N ILE A 157 10.20 0.05 -13.45
CA ILE A 157 10.41 1.12 -12.47
C ILE A 157 11.86 1.21 -12.02
#